data_AF-A0A1Q8LIJ4-F1
#
_entry.id   AF-A0A1Q8LIJ4-F1
#
_cell.length_a   1.000
_cell.length_b   1.000
_cell.length_c   1.000
_cell.angle_alpha   90.00
_cell.angle_beta   90.00
_cell.angle_gamma   90.00
#
_symmetry.space_group_name_H-M   'P 1'
#
loop_
_entity.id
_entity.type
_entity.pdbx_description
1 polymer ?
#
loop_
_entity_poly.entity_id
_entity_poly.type
_entity_poly.pdbx_seq_one_letter_code
_entity_poly.pdbx_strand_id
1 'polypeptide(L)'
;MGENSRYERYAHHVDAETEAEASALRVVAGLVERGVPPIPDRVVAGRVAGVLRSAAAELSAGQPVPLQLRRTVRWTADALRAALDPRTSRGR
;
A
#
# COMPACT_ATOMS: atom_id res chain seq x y z
N MET A 1 4.33 -15.55 24.19
CA MET A 1 3.88 -15.36 22.80
C MET A 1 2.54 -14.67 22.87
N GLY A 2 2.50 -13.35 22.63
CA GLY A 2 1.26 -12.57 22.66
C GLY A 2 0.66 -12.56 21.27
N GLU A 3 -0.24 -13.49 21.00
CA GLU A 3 -0.98 -13.53 19.74
C GLU A 3 -1.85 -12.27 19.61
N ASN A 4 -1.94 -11.75 18.39
CA ASN A 4 -2.59 -10.51 18.02
C ASN A 4 -4.12 -10.56 18.25
N SER A 5 -4.54 -10.54 19.52
CA SER A 5 -5.92 -10.66 19.99
C SER A 5 -6.88 -9.58 19.42
N ARG A 6 -6.34 -8.46 18.93
CA ARG A 6 -7.15 -7.39 18.33
C ARG A 6 -7.72 -7.73 16.96
N TYR A 7 -7.09 -8.63 16.19
CA TYR A 7 -7.48 -8.89 14.80
C TYR A 7 -8.34 -10.15 14.64
N GLU A 8 -8.20 -11.13 15.52
CA GLU A 8 -9.04 -12.35 15.48
C GLU A 8 -10.52 -12.06 15.68
N ARG A 9 -10.85 -11.03 16.46
CA ARG A 9 -12.23 -10.66 16.78
C ARG A 9 -13.00 -10.06 15.59
N TYR A 10 -12.31 -9.63 14.54
CA TYR A 10 -12.90 -8.92 13.40
C TYR A 10 -12.62 -9.58 12.06
N ALA A 11 -12.32 -10.89 12.03
CA ALA A 11 -12.16 -11.66 10.80
C ALA A 11 -13.49 -11.74 10.02
N HIS A 12 -13.90 -10.63 9.44
CA HIS A 12 -14.94 -10.57 8.42
C HIS A 12 -14.39 -11.22 7.15
N HIS A 13 -15.26 -11.94 6.45
CA HIS A 13 -14.89 -12.56 5.18
C HIS A 13 -14.51 -11.45 4.18
N VAL A 14 -13.22 -11.33 3.89
CA VAL A 14 -12.67 -10.39 2.91
C VAL A 14 -12.79 -11.03 1.54
N ASP A 15 -13.36 -10.31 0.58
CA ASP A 15 -13.45 -10.79 -0.79
C ASP A 15 -12.06 -10.82 -1.47
N ALA A 16 -11.94 -11.60 -2.54
CA ALA A 16 -10.66 -11.81 -3.22
C ALA A 16 -10.08 -10.52 -3.85
N GLU A 17 -10.94 -9.56 -4.22
CA GLU A 17 -10.49 -8.29 -4.80
C GLU A 17 -9.86 -7.40 -3.72
N THR A 18 -10.46 -7.34 -2.53
CA THR A 18 -9.93 -6.61 -1.38
C THR A 18 -8.59 -7.19 -0.90
N GLU A 19 -8.42 -8.51 -0.89
CA GLU A 19 -7.13 -9.12 -0.54
C GLU A 19 -6.07 -8.89 -1.64
N ALA A 20 -6.47 -8.89 -2.92
CA ALA A 20 -5.58 -8.51 -4.02
C ALA A 20 -5.12 -7.04 -3.90
N GLU A 21 -6.03 -6.14 -3.51
CA GLU A 21 -5.70 -4.74 -3.21
C GLU A 21 -4.68 -4.67 -2.07
N ALA A 22 -4.94 -5.33 -0.93
CA ALA A 22 -4.02 -5.36 0.21
C ALA A 22 -2.63 -5.90 -0.17
N SER A 23 -2.57 -6.96 -0.98
CA SER A 23 -1.33 -7.53 -1.51
C SER A 23 -0.55 -6.51 -2.36
N ALA A 24 -1.23 -5.80 -3.28
CA ALA A 24 -0.61 -4.76 -4.10
C ALA A 24 -0.02 -3.63 -3.25
N LEU A 25 -0.70 -3.22 -2.17
CA LEU A 25 -0.19 -2.18 -1.26
C LEU A 25 1.10 -2.59 -0.56
N ARG A 26 1.21 -3.86 -0.15
CA ARG A 26 2.44 -4.41 0.46
C ARG A 26 3.61 -4.38 -0.53
N VAL A 27 3.36 -4.75 -1.79
CA VAL A 27 4.37 -4.72 -2.85
C VAL A 27 4.85 -3.28 -3.09
N VAL A 28 3.91 -2.34 -3.20
CA VAL A 28 4.21 -0.91 -3.39
C VAL A 28 5.01 -0.34 -2.22
N ALA A 29 4.64 -0.65 -0.98
CA ALA A 29 5.40 -0.22 0.20
C ALA A 29 6.86 -0.72 0.15
N GLY A 30 7.08 -1.97 -0.25
CA GLY A 30 8.41 -2.53 -0.41
C GLY A 30 9.21 -1.87 -1.54
N LEU A 31 8.56 -1.43 -2.63
CA LEU A 31 9.22 -0.66 -3.68
C LEU A 31 9.65 0.72 -3.17
N VAL A 32 8.78 1.42 -2.44
CA VAL A 32 9.07 2.74 -1.86
C VAL A 32 10.25 2.68 -0.88
N GLU A 33 10.32 1.68 -0.01
CA GLU A 33 11.46 1.48 0.91
C GLU A 33 12.78 1.23 0.17
N ARG A 34 12.71 0.61 -1.01
CA ARG A 34 13.87 0.36 -1.89
C ARG A 34 14.23 1.59 -2.76
N GLY A 35 13.53 2.70 -2.59
CA GLY A 35 13.75 3.94 -3.35
C GLY A 35 13.11 3.93 -4.74
N VAL A 36 12.02 3.17 -4.93
CA VAL A 36 11.34 3.00 -6.22
C VAL A 36 9.86 3.36 -6.09
N PRO A 37 9.37 4.46 -6.70
CA PRO A 37 10.14 5.53 -7.33
C PRO A 37 10.99 6.29 -6.29
N PRO A 38 12.00 7.06 -6.74
CA PRO A 38 12.91 7.75 -5.85
C PRO A 38 12.17 8.86 -5.10
N ILE A 39 11.69 8.55 -3.89
CA ILE A 39 11.33 9.56 -2.90
C ILE A 39 12.66 10.08 -2.32
N PRO A 40 13.03 11.36 -2.51
CA PRO A 40 14.37 11.86 -2.19
C PRO A 40 14.72 11.74 -0.70
N ASP A 41 13.72 11.92 0.15
CA ASP A 41 13.86 11.84 1.59
C ASP A 41 13.52 10.43 2.08
N ARG A 42 14.51 9.74 2.67
CA ARG A 42 14.38 8.38 3.20
C ARG A 42 13.41 8.28 4.39
N VAL A 43 13.31 9.32 5.20
CA VAL A 43 12.35 9.38 6.32
C VAL A 43 10.93 9.49 5.77
N VAL A 44 10.73 10.34 4.76
CA VAL A 44 9.44 10.45 4.07
C VAL A 44 9.07 9.13 3.37
N ALA A 45 10.02 8.49 2.69
CA ALA A 45 9.81 7.19 2.05
C ALA A 45 9.36 6.12 3.07
N GLY A 46 10.02 6.04 4.22
CA GLY A 46 9.65 5.12 5.30
C GLY A 46 8.24 5.40 5.85
N ARG A 47 7.86 6.68 6.00
CA ARG A 47 6.50 7.05 6.45
C ARG A 47 5.44 6.66 5.43
N VAL A 48 5.68 6.90 4.14
CA VAL A 48 4.76 6.51 3.06
C VAL A 48 4.58 4.99 3.02
N ALA A 49 5.68 4.24 3.09
CA ALA A 49 5.62 2.77 3.17
C ALA A 49 4.84 2.28 4.40
N GLY A 50 5.02 2.94 5.55
CA GLY A 50 4.26 2.65 6.78
C GLY A 50 2.74 2.82 6.60
N VAL A 51 2.31 3.93 5.98
CA VAL A 51 0.88 4.17 5.70
C VAL A 51 0.30 3.10 4.78
N LEU A 52 1.02 2.72 3.73
CA LEU A 52 0.59 1.68 2.79
C LEU A 52 0.46 0.31 3.48
N ARG A 53 1.41 -0.06 4.35
CA ARG A 53 1.36 -1.31 5.13
C ARG A 53 0.19 -1.31 6.11
N SER A 54 -0.06 -0.20 6.80
CA SER A 54 -1.20 -0.07 7.71
C SER A 54 -2.53 -0.19 6.96
N ALA A 55 -2.68 0.48 5.81
CA ALA A 55 -3.87 0.35 4.99
C ALA A 55 -4.08 -1.11 4.51
N ALA A 56 -3.02 -1.79 4.10
CA ALA A 56 -3.09 -3.21 3.72
C ALA A 56 -3.51 -4.12 4.88
N ALA A 57 -3.05 -3.83 6.10
CA ALA A 57 -3.43 -4.60 7.28
C ALA A 57 -4.92 -4.45 7.61
N GLU A 58 -5.45 -3.23 7.51
CA GLU A 58 -6.87 -2.95 7.75
C GLU A 58 -7.76 -3.59 6.66
N LEU A 59 -7.36 -3.53 5.38
CA LEU A 59 -8.09 -4.20 4.29
C LEU A 59 -8.16 -5.71 4.48
N SER A 60 -7.04 -6.38 4.79
CA SER A 60 -7.03 -7.83 5.06
C SER A 60 -7.74 -8.22 6.35
N ALA A 61 -7.93 -7.28 7.28
CA ALA A 61 -8.74 -7.47 8.47
C ALA A 61 -10.23 -7.21 8.22
N GLY A 62 -10.64 -6.92 6.97
CA GLY A 62 -12.02 -6.57 6.62
C GLY A 62 -12.51 -5.28 7.27
N GLN A 63 -11.58 -4.42 7.72
CA GLN A 63 -11.91 -3.16 8.36
C GLN A 63 -12.13 -2.07 7.30
N PRO A 64 -13.08 -1.15 7.53
CA PRO A 64 -13.31 -0.04 6.63
C PRO A 64 -12.12 0.93 6.67
N VAL A 65 -11.33 0.94 5.60
CA VAL A 65 -10.31 1.98 5.39
C VAL A 65 -11.00 3.28 4.98
N PRO A 66 -10.70 4.43 5.62
CA PRO A 66 -11.29 5.71 5.25
C PRO A 66 -11.16 5.99 3.74
N LEU A 67 -12.23 6.49 3.13
CA LEU A 67 -12.30 6.71 1.67
C LEU A 67 -11.16 7.60 1.17
N GLN A 68 -10.77 8.63 1.92
CA GLN A 68 -9.61 9.47 1.59
C GLN A 68 -8.31 8.66 1.55
N LEU A 69 -8.12 7.71 2.48
CA LEU A 69 -6.95 6.82 2.48
C LEU A 69 -6.96 5.91 1.26
N ARG A 70 -8.10 5.26 0.94
CA ARG A 70 -8.21 4.43 -0.28
C ARG A 70 -7.91 5.23 -1.55
N ARG A 71 -8.44 6.45 -1.67
CA ARG A 71 -8.18 7.35 -2.81
C ARG A 71 -6.71 7.74 -2.91
N THR A 72 -6.11 8.17 -1.81
CA THR A 72 -4.69 8.59 -1.77
C THR A 72 -3.77 7.43 -2.11
N VAL A 73 -4.06 6.24 -1.59
CA VAL A 73 -3.32 5.02 -1.87
C VAL A 73 -3.42 4.64 -3.35
N ARG A 74 -4.63 4.66 -3.92
CA ARG A 74 -4.85 4.38 -5.35
C ARG A 74 -4.11 5.38 -6.23
N TRP A 75 -4.23 6.68 -5.93
CA TRP A 75 -3.54 7.73 -6.66
C TRP A 75 -2.01 7.59 -6.57
N THR A 76 -1.49 7.21 -5.40
CA THR A 76 -0.05 6.93 -5.21
C THR A 76 0.37 5.77 -6.10
N ALA A 77 -0.34 4.64 -6.06
CA ALA A 77 -0.04 3.47 -6.88
C ALA A 77 -0.06 3.78 -8.39
N ASP A 78 -1.03 4.56 -8.85
CA ASP A 78 -1.11 5.03 -10.24
C ASP A 78 0.08 5.92 -10.62
N ALA A 79 0.49 6.83 -9.73
CA ALA A 79 1.68 7.67 -9.94
C ALA A 79 2.98 6.84 -9.98
N LEU A 80 3.13 5.82 -9.12
CA LEU A 80 4.31 4.94 -9.19
C LEU A 80 4.30 4.11 -10.47
N ARG A 81 3.14 3.58 -10.88
CA ARG A 81 3.01 2.85 -12.15
C ARG A 81 3.41 3.73 -13.33
N ALA A 82 2.97 4.97 -13.37
CA ALA A 82 3.36 5.92 -14.42
C ALA A 82 4.88 6.22 -14.39
N ALA A 83 5.46 6.39 -13.21
CA ALA A 83 6.91 6.62 -13.06
C ALA A 83 7.76 5.41 -13.47
N LEU A 84 7.22 4.19 -13.28
CA LEU A 84 7.90 2.93 -13.60
C LEU A 84 7.60 2.42 -15.00
N ASP A 85 6.70 3.06 -15.76
CA ASP A 85 6.40 2.65 -17.13
C ASP A 85 7.62 2.97 -18.03
N PRO A 86 8.28 1.95 -18.61
CA PRO A 86 9.46 2.14 -19.46
C PRO A 86 9.14 2.81 -20.80
N ARG A 87 7.86 2.96 -21.18
CA ARG A 87 7.47 3.72 -22.38
C ARG A 87 7.63 5.22 -22.20
N THR A 88 7.53 5.71 -20.96
CA THR A 88 7.64 7.14 -20.62
C THR A 88 9.08 7.66 -20.64
N SER A 89 10.09 6.78 -20.56
CA SER A 89 11.52 7.16 -20.58
C SER A 89 12.14 7.21 -21.98
N ARG A 90 11.48 6.68 -23.02
CA ARG A 90 11.97 6.71 -24.42
C ARG A 90 11.63 7.99 -25.21
N GLY A 91 10.94 8.94 -24.58
CA GLY A 91 10.41 10.14 -25.24
C GLY A 91 11.12 11.46 -24.88
N ARG A 92 12.28 11.43 -24.21
CA ARG A 92 13.12 12.61 -23.96
C ARG A 92 14.48 12.47 -24.61
#